data_AF-A0A0P1ADG1-F1
#
_entry.id   AF-A0A0P1ADG1-F1
#
_cell.length_a   1.000
_cell.length_b   1.000
_cell.length_c   1.000
_cell.angle_alpha   90.00
_cell.angle_beta   90.00
_cell.angle_gamma   90.00
#
_symmetry.space_group_name_H-M   'P 1'
#
loop_
_entity.id
_entity.type
_entity.pdbx_description
1 polymer ?
#
loop_
_entity_poly.entity_id
_entity_poly.type
_entity_poly.pdbx_seq_one_letter_code
_entity_poly.pdbx_strand_id
1 'polypeptide(L)'
;MSDAMTKLVNELVNGNIKQKLYDSLKIKLFRLLKLTHLYYSNRPTLDDPIKRLISEFNKLRGEVALGNNNPELIEELKQITIDLHENKLISPSDFQAMMTHL
;
A
#
# COMPACT_ATOMS: atom_id res chain seq x y z
N MET A 1 12.84 -25.62 -44.33
CA MET A 1 12.09 -25.21 -43.12
C MET A 1 11.98 -26.44 -42.23
N SER A 2 12.32 -26.33 -40.94
CA SER A 2 12.28 -27.44 -39.98
C SER A 2 10.85 -28.02 -39.88
N ASP A 3 10.72 -29.35 -39.93
CA ASP A 3 9.43 -30.07 -39.85
C ASP A 3 8.61 -29.71 -38.59
N ALA A 4 9.30 -29.30 -37.51
CA ALA A 4 8.66 -28.79 -36.31
C ALA A 4 7.85 -27.51 -36.57
N MET A 5 8.36 -26.62 -37.44
CA MET A 5 7.69 -25.38 -37.81
C MET A 5 6.49 -25.63 -38.71
N THR A 6 6.63 -26.57 -39.66
CA THR A 6 5.54 -27.00 -40.53
C THR A 6 4.40 -27.64 -39.74
N LYS A 7 4.73 -28.43 -38.70
CA LYS A 7 3.75 -29.05 -37.81
C LYS A 7 2.99 -28.02 -36.97
N LEU A 8 3.71 -27.04 -36.42
CA LEU A 8 3.12 -25.96 -35.60
C LEU A 8 2.22 -25.05 -36.46
N VAL A 9 2.63 -24.76 -37.69
CA VAL A 9 1.81 -24.04 -38.68
C VAL A 9 0.56 -24.85 -39.03
N ASN A 10 0.69 -26.15 -39.28
CA ASN A 10 -0.47 -27.00 -39.56
C ASN A 10 -1.43 -27.12 -38.38
N GLU A 11 -0.94 -27.15 -37.14
CA GLU A 11 -1.79 -27.14 -35.93
C GLU A 11 -2.51 -25.80 -35.73
N LEU A 12 -1.86 -24.67 -36.05
CA LEU A 12 -2.50 -23.35 -36.05
C LEU A 12 -3.53 -23.18 -37.18
N VAL A 13 -3.25 -23.75 -38.35
CA VAL A 13 -4.14 -23.70 -39.53
C VAL A 13 -5.34 -24.65 -39.37
N ASN A 14 -5.14 -25.82 -38.75
CA ASN A 14 -6.21 -26.78 -38.44
C ASN A 14 -7.00 -26.39 -37.18
N GLY A 15 -6.40 -25.56 -36.33
CA GLY A 15 -7.08 -24.95 -35.21
C GLY A 15 -8.15 -24.01 -35.73
N ASN A 16 -9.41 -24.41 -35.57
CA ASN A 16 -10.60 -23.60 -35.85
C ASN A 16 -10.72 -22.44 -34.82
N ILE A 17 -9.61 -21.72 -34.61
CA ILE A 17 -9.51 -20.52 -33.82
C ILE A 17 -10.34 -19.51 -34.60
N LYS A 18 -11.59 -19.34 -34.17
CA LYS A 18 -12.43 -18.25 -34.63
C LYS A 18 -11.67 -16.97 -34.27
N GLN A 19 -10.97 -16.39 -35.25
CA GLN A 19 -10.09 -15.24 -35.07
C GLN A 19 -10.79 -14.12 -34.29
N LYS A 20 -12.08 -13.92 -34.57
CA LYS A 20 -12.96 -13.00 -33.85
C LYS A 20 -13.07 -13.26 -32.33
N LEU A 21 -13.12 -14.53 -31.90
CA LEU A 21 -13.11 -14.90 -30.48
C LEU A 21 -11.73 -14.69 -29.86
N TYR A 22 -10.66 -15.02 -30.59
CA TYR A 22 -9.29 -14.79 -30.15
C TYR A 22 -9.00 -13.30 -29.97
N ASP A 23 -9.35 -12.47 -30.95
CA ASP A 23 -9.17 -11.01 -30.90
C ASP A 23 -9.99 -10.40 -29.76
N SER A 24 -11.23 -10.86 -29.56
CA SER A 24 -12.06 -10.47 -28.42
C SER A 24 -11.40 -10.84 -27.09
N LEU A 25 -10.85 -12.05 -26.97
CA LEU A 25 -10.17 -12.51 -25.76
C LEU A 25 -8.91 -11.69 -25.49
N LYS A 26 -8.10 -11.43 -26.52
CA LYS A 26 -6.89 -10.61 -26.45
C LYS A 26 -7.19 -9.21 -25.92
N ILE A 27 -8.23 -8.56 -26.46
CA ILE A 27 -8.66 -7.22 -26.01
C ILE A 27 -9.13 -7.26 -24.55
N LYS A 28 -9.93 -8.27 -24.16
CA LYS A 28 -10.41 -8.41 -22.78
C LYS A 28 -9.27 -8.65 -21.80
N LEU A 29 -8.31 -9.52 -22.13
CA LEU A 29 -7.15 -9.81 -21.29
C LEU A 29 -6.26 -8.59 -21.12
N PHE A 30 -6.00 -7.84 -22.20
CA PHE A 30 -5.22 -6.61 -22.13
C PHE A 30 -5.90 -5.55 -21.25
N ARG A 31 -7.21 -5.39 -21.37
CA ARG A 31 -7.98 -4.47 -20.50
C ARG A 31 -7.92 -4.89 -19.04
N LEU A 32 -8.05 -6.18 -18.76
CA LEU A 32 -7.96 -6.71 -17.39
C LEU A 32 -6.56 -6.47 -16.82
N LEU A 33 -5.50 -6.77 -17.56
CA LEU A 33 -4.13 -6.49 -17.13
C LEU A 33 -3.90 -5.00 -16.86
N LYS A 34 -4.40 -4.12 -17.74
CA LYS A 34 -4.29 -2.67 -17.55
C LYS A 34 -5.03 -2.21 -16.29
N LEU A 35 -6.25 -2.72 -16.07
CA LEU A 35 -7.04 -2.40 -14.88
C LEU A 35 -6.34 -2.89 -13.61
N THR A 36 -5.84 -4.12 -13.62
CA THR A 36 -5.07 -4.71 -12.52
C THR A 36 -3.82 -3.89 -12.24
N HIS A 37 -3.03 -3.57 -13.27
CA HIS A 37 -1.84 -2.73 -13.10
C HIS A 37 -2.18 -1.38 -12.47
N LEU A 38 -3.19 -0.67 -12.99
CA LEU A 38 -3.64 0.59 -12.40
C LEU A 38 -4.14 0.43 -10.96
N TYR A 39 -4.89 -0.63 -10.68
CA TYR A 39 -5.40 -0.92 -9.34
C TYR A 39 -4.28 -1.18 -8.34
N TYR A 40 -3.22 -1.91 -8.72
CA TYR A 40 -2.10 -2.22 -7.85
C TYR A 40 -1.06 -1.10 -7.79
N SER A 41 -0.88 -0.32 -8.85
CA SER A 41 0.00 0.85 -8.87
C SER A 41 -0.61 2.05 -8.13
N ASN A 42 -1.94 2.17 -8.12
CA ASN A 42 -2.64 3.25 -7.41
C ASN A 42 -3.30 2.77 -6.11
N ARG A 43 -3.19 1.49 -5.76
CA ARG A 43 -3.56 1.06 -4.42
C ARG A 43 -2.64 1.83 -3.48
N PRO A 44 -3.16 2.59 -2.51
CA PRO A 44 -2.31 2.96 -1.41
C PRO A 44 -1.76 1.65 -0.88
N THR A 45 -0.43 1.51 -0.87
CA THR A 45 0.21 0.56 0.03
C THR A 45 -0.47 0.81 1.37
N LEU A 46 -1.05 -0.24 1.97
CA LEU A 46 -1.50 -0.14 3.34
C LEU A 46 -0.27 0.30 4.12
N ASP A 47 -0.17 1.60 4.38
CA ASP A 47 0.97 2.16 5.06
C ASP A 47 1.05 1.42 6.37
N ASP A 48 2.25 0.91 6.66
CA ASP A 48 2.53 0.15 7.85
C ASP A 48 1.87 0.87 9.04
N PRO A 49 0.89 0.25 9.71
CA PRO A 49 0.12 0.90 10.77
C PRO A 49 1.03 1.54 11.83
N ILE A 50 2.20 0.94 12.05
CA ILE A 50 3.25 1.44 12.94
C ILE A 50 3.88 2.73 12.39
N LYS A 51 4.22 2.77 11.10
CA LYS A 51 4.77 3.98 10.46
C LYS A 51 3.76 5.12 10.47
N ARG A 52 2.48 4.80 10.27
CA ARG A 52 1.41 5.79 10.35
C ARG A 52 1.29 6.38 11.77
N LEU A 53 1.28 5.51 12.79
CA LEU A 53 1.22 5.93 14.19
C LEU A 53 2.43 6.81 14.59
N ILE A 54 3.64 6.43 14.17
CA ILE A 54 4.86 7.22 14.39
C ILE A 54 4.79 8.57 13.65
N SER A 55 4.28 8.59 12.42
CA SER A 55 4.13 9.82 11.64
C SER A 55 3.14 10.79 12.30
N GLU A 56 2.04 10.27 12.83
CA GLU A 56 1.00 11.05 13.51
C GLU A 56 1.52 11.62 14.83
N PHE A 57 2.21 10.79 15.63
CA PHE A 57 2.93 11.22 16.83
C PHE A 57 3.91 12.38 16.54
N ASN A 58 4.76 12.23 15.51
CA ASN A 58 5.76 13.25 15.16
C ASN A 58 5.10 14.56 14.72
N LYS A 59 3.96 14.49 14.02
CA LYS A 59 3.21 15.66 13.59
C LYS A 59 2.63 16.41 14.80
N LEU A 60 1.92 15.72 15.69
CA LEU A 60 1.33 16.32 16.89
C LEU A 60 2.39 16.87 17.83
N ARG A 61 3.49 16.15 18.04
CA ARG A 61 4.64 16.64 18.79
C ARG A 61 5.23 17.92 18.18
N GLY A 62 5.30 17.99 16.85
CA GLY A 62 5.72 19.19 16.14
C GLY A 62 4.78 20.37 16.38
N GLU A 63 3.47 20.16 16.31
CA GLU A 63 2.48 21.21 16.57
C GLU A 63 2.55 21.73 18.01
N VAL A 64 2.68 20.84 18.99
CA VAL A 64 2.86 21.22 20.41
C VAL A 64 4.19 21.97 20.61
N ALA A 65 5.28 21.51 19.99
CA ALA A 65 6.59 22.19 20.07
C ALA A 65 6.60 23.58 19.43
N LEU A 66 5.72 23.83 18.46
CA LEU A 66 5.49 25.15 17.86
C LEU A 66 4.63 26.07 18.77
N GLY A 67 4.24 25.61 19.96
CA GLY A 67 3.47 26.36 20.94
C GLY A 67 1.95 26.24 20.77
N ASN A 68 1.46 25.24 20.02
CA ASN A 68 0.04 24.96 19.94
C ASN A 68 -0.44 24.26 21.22
N ASN A 69 -0.96 25.05 22.15
CA ASN A 69 -1.44 24.59 23.45
C ASN A 69 -2.93 24.21 23.44
N ASN A 70 -3.48 23.78 22.29
CA ASN A 70 -4.86 23.29 22.25
C ASN A 70 -4.97 22.05 23.17
N PRO A 71 -5.83 22.06 24.21
CA PRO A 71 -5.98 20.93 25.13
C PRO A 71 -6.30 19.62 24.42
N GLU A 72 -7.09 19.66 23.35
CA GLU A 72 -7.49 18.48 22.58
C GLU A 72 -6.28 17.82 21.88
N LEU A 73 -5.36 18.62 21.34
CA LEU A 73 -4.14 18.11 20.70
C LEU A 73 -3.16 17.50 21.71
N ILE A 74 -3.09 18.08 22.92
CA ILE A 74 -2.26 17.54 24.00
C ILE A 74 -2.83 16.21 24.49
N GLU A 75 -4.15 16.09 24.60
CA GLU A 75 -4.82 14.85 24.98
C GLU A 75 -4.65 13.76 23.90
N GLU A 76 -4.77 14.12 22.63
CA GLU A 76 -4.53 13.23 21.50
C GLU A 76 -3.07 12.76 21.45
N LEU A 77 -2.11 13.66 21.67
CA LEU A 77 -0.68 13.31 21.75
C LEU A 77 -0.39 12.38 22.94
N LYS A 78 -1.05 12.58 24.09
CA LYS A 78 -0.94 11.68 25.24
C LYS A 78 -1.47 10.28 24.90
N GLN A 79 -2.62 10.18 24.22
CA GLN A 79 -3.14 8.89 23.81
C GLN A 79 -2.25 8.16 22.82
N ILE A 80 -1.75 8.84 21.79
CA ILE A 80 -0.83 8.22 20.83
C ILE A 80 0.47 7.79 21.51
N THR A 81 0.94 8.53 22.53
CA THR A 81 2.12 8.14 23.32
C THR A 81 1.88 6.85 24.11
N ILE A 82 0.66 6.67 24.65
CA ILE A 82 0.24 5.42 25.31
C ILE A 82 0.19 4.28 24.30
N ASP A 83 -0.45 4.49 23.14
CA ASP A 83 -0.55 3.50 22.07
C ASP A 83 0.85 3.05 21.58
N LEU A 84 1.81 3.96 21.47
CA LEU A 84 3.19 3.63 21.11
C LEU A 84 3.88 2.77 22.17
N HIS A 85 3.61 3.01 23.45
CA HIS A 85 4.15 2.20 24.56
C HIS A 85 3.52 0.81 24.60
N GLU A 86 2.20 0.69 24.43
CA GLU A 86 1.49 -0.59 24.38
C GLU A 86 1.97 -1.46 23.21
N ASN A 87 2.27 -0.84 22.07
CA ASN A 87 2.86 -1.51 20.91
C ASN A 87 4.37 -1.79 21.04
N LYS A 88 4.99 -1.49 22.19
CA LYS A 88 6.43 -1.67 22.47
C LYS A 88 7.36 -0.95 21.49
N LEU A 89 6.88 0.17 20.93
CA LEU A 89 7.64 0.97 19.95
C LEU A 89 8.58 1.97 20.63
N ILE A 90 8.36 2.24 21.91
CA ILE A 90 9.16 3.13 22.75
C ILE A 90 9.52 2.45 24.07
N SER A 91 10.70 2.77 24.60
CA SER A 91 11.13 2.25 25.91
C SER A 91 10.34 2.93 27.03
N PRO A 92 10.14 2.26 28.20
CA PRO A 92 9.47 2.87 29.35
C PRO A 92 10.13 4.17 29.84
N SER A 93 11.46 4.28 29.69
CA SER A 93 12.23 5.50 29.99
C SER A 93 11.86 6.66 29.07
N ASP A 94 11.68 6.38 27.77
CA ASP A 94 11.35 7.38 26.76
C ASP A 94 9.89 7.83 26.91
N PHE A 95 9.01 6.89 27.26
CA PHE A 95 7.62 7.17 27.62
C PHE A 95 7.52 8.12 28.83
N GLN A 96 8.26 7.84 29.92
CA GLN A 96 8.26 8.72 31.10
C GLN A 96 8.82 10.10 30.79
N ALA A 97 9.89 10.20 30.00
CA ALA A 97 10.44 11.49 29.60
C ALA A 97 9.40 12.30 28.79
N MET A 98 8.71 11.67 27.84
CA MET A 98 7.70 12.34 27.01
C MET A 98 6.47 12.76 27.81
N MET A 99 5.97 11.91 28.71
CA MET A 99 4.84 12.24 29.59
C MET A 99 5.15 13.34 30.61
N THR A 100 6.42 13.53 30.97
CA THR A 100 6.83 14.60 31.91
C THR A 100 6.90 15.97 31.22
N HIS A 101 7.05 16.00 29.90
CA HIS A 101 7.15 17.22 29.09
C HIS A 101 5.84 17.62 28.41
N LEU A 102 4.74 16.88 28.63
CA LEU A 102 3.40 17.06 28.05
C LEU A 102 2.31 17.28 29.11
#